data_AF-A0A8H9GZG3-F1
#
_entry.id   AF-A0A8H9GZG3-F1
#
_cell.length_a   1.000
_cell.length_b   1.000
_cell.length_c   1.000
_cell.angle_alpha   90.00
_cell.angle_beta   90.00
_cell.angle_gamma   90.00
#
_symmetry.space_group_name_H-M   'P 1'
#
loop_
_entity.id
_entity.type
_entity.pdbx_description
1 polymer ?
#
loop_
_entity_poly.entity_id
_entity_poly.type
_entity_poly.pdbx_seq_one_letter_code
_entity_poly.pdbx_strand_id
1 'polypeptide(L)'
;MAKRPLPAVESGRTVDGVAVIHRERVAWESARVFVAAAMDDAYWWLGETLGRRLGQTYERDLARTRTRLRGDDAGPGQGVREDVLSAEAGAWRARIEDLLTERPELVAVLRQVIEETGRRLGR
;
A
#
# COMPACT_ATOMS: atom_id res chain seq x y z
N MET A 1 57.10 18.12 27.43
CA MET A 1 55.98 19.10 27.43
C MET A 1 56.17 19.97 26.19
N ALA A 2 55.24 20.19 25.25
CA ALA A 2 53.80 19.95 25.18
C ALA A 2 53.40 19.68 23.71
N LYS A 3 52.52 18.70 23.47
CA LYS A 3 51.87 18.51 22.16
C LYS A 3 50.70 19.49 22.06
N ARG A 4 50.68 20.35 21.04
CA ARG A 4 49.50 21.15 20.66
C ARG A 4 48.45 20.21 20.06
N PRO A 5 47.21 20.15 20.59
CA PRO A 5 46.13 19.44 19.91
C PRO A 5 45.58 20.30 18.76
N LEU A 6 45.30 19.67 17.63
CA LEU A 6 44.54 20.22 16.51
C LEU A 6 43.06 20.34 16.91
N PRO A 7 42.32 21.36 16.43
CA PRO A 7 40.88 21.43 16.67
C PRO A 7 40.16 20.32 15.90
N ALA A 8 39.25 19.64 16.60
CA ALA A 8 38.35 18.65 16.02
C ALA A 8 37.41 19.34 15.02
N VAL A 9 37.38 18.81 13.80
CA VAL A 9 36.41 19.21 12.79
C VAL A 9 35.09 18.53 13.17
N GLU A 10 34.27 19.20 13.99
CA GLU A 10 32.89 18.79 14.21
C GLU A 10 32.13 18.95 12.89
N SER A 11 32.08 17.85 12.13
CA SER A 11 31.13 17.67 11.05
C SER A 11 29.74 17.56 11.67
N GLY A 12 29.13 18.71 11.93
CA GLY A 12 27.71 18.84 12.22
C GLY A 12 26.92 18.43 10.99
N ARG A 13 26.76 17.12 10.79
CA ARG A 13 25.80 16.57 9.86
C ARG A 13 24.44 16.56 10.54
N THR A 14 23.84 17.73 10.69
CA THR A 14 22.40 17.84 10.88
C THR A 14 21.76 17.51 9.54
N VAL A 15 21.55 16.23 9.27
CA VAL A 15 20.47 15.87 8.35
C VAL A 15 19.25 15.88 9.24
N ASP A 16 18.48 16.96 9.20
CA ASP A 16 17.15 17.02 9.76
C ASP A 16 16.43 15.74 9.33
N GLY A 17 16.17 14.88 10.29
CA GLY A 17 15.42 13.64 10.13
C GLY A 17 13.98 13.98 9.81
N VAL A 18 13.73 14.52 8.63
CA VAL A 18 12.41 14.50 8.02
C VAL A 18 12.12 13.02 7.87
N ALA A 19 11.23 12.50 8.71
CA ALA A 19 10.67 11.18 8.53
C ALA A 19 10.09 11.15 7.11
N VAL A 20 10.87 10.64 6.15
CA VAL A 20 10.43 10.49 4.77
C VAL A 20 9.28 9.51 4.85
N ILE A 21 8.07 10.05 4.80
CA ILE A 21 6.88 9.24 4.65
C ILE A 21 7.10 8.48 3.34
N HIS A 22 7.46 7.19 3.43
CA HIS A 22 7.73 6.36 2.26
C HIS A 22 6.42 6.09 1.53
N ARG A 23 5.94 7.07 0.78
CA ARG A 23 4.71 7.00 -0.04
C ARG A 23 4.74 5.76 -0.92
N GLU A 24 5.89 5.48 -1.52
CA GLU A 24 6.16 4.29 -2.31
C GLU A 24 5.89 2.99 -1.53
N ARG A 25 6.37 2.91 -0.27
CA ARG A 25 6.15 1.76 0.60
C ARG A 25 4.67 1.62 0.95
N VAL A 26 3.99 2.71 1.28
CA VAL A 26 2.56 2.69 1.62
C VAL A 26 1.72 2.31 0.40
N ALA A 27 2.06 2.79 -0.79
CA ALA A 27 1.41 2.39 -2.03
C ALA A 27 1.58 0.89 -2.30
N TRP A 28 2.79 0.37 -2.13
CA TRP A 28 3.06 -1.05 -2.30
C TRP A 28 2.35 -1.93 -1.27
N GLU A 29 2.39 -1.56 0.01
CA GLU A 29 1.70 -2.28 1.09
C GLU A 29 0.17 -2.26 0.88
N SER A 30 -0.39 -1.11 0.52
CA SER A 30 -1.81 -0.97 0.17
C SER A 30 -2.18 -1.93 -0.94
N ALA A 31 -1.42 -1.94 -2.03
CA ALA A 31 -1.71 -2.79 -3.19
C ALA A 31 -1.77 -4.28 -2.84
N ARG A 32 -0.77 -4.79 -2.11
CA ARG A 32 -0.72 -6.19 -1.71
C ARG A 32 -1.90 -6.57 -0.81
N VAL A 33 -2.24 -5.69 0.13
CA VAL A 33 -3.34 -5.90 1.07
C VAL A 33 -4.70 -5.83 0.38
N PHE A 34 -4.89 -4.92 -0.57
CA PHE A 34 -6.16 -4.76 -1.28
C PHE A 34 -6.42 -5.93 -2.23
N VAL A 35 -5.41 -6.38 -2.98
CA VAL A 35 -5.50 -7.57 -3.83
C VAL A 35 -5.80 -8.82 -3.00
N ALA A 36 -5.13 -8.98 -1.86
CA ALA A 36 -5.40 -10.08 -0.94
C ALA A 36 -6.85 -10.04 -0.40
N ALA A 37 -7.30 -8.89 0.07
CA ALA A 37 -8.66 -8.71 0.59
C ALA A 37 -9.72 -8.92 -0.49
N ALA A 38 -9.44 -8.58 -1.75
CA ALA A 38 -10.34 -8.81 -2.87
C ALA A 38 -10.67 -10.29 -3.10
N MET A 39 -9.85 -11.23 -2.61
CA MET A 39 -10.10 -12.68 -2.68
C MET A 39 -10.76 -13.25 -1.43
N ASP A 40 -10.83 -12.48 -0.35
CA ASP A 40 -11.28 -12.92 0.97
C ASP A 40 -12.64 -12.30 1.32
N ASP A 41 -13.15 -12.55 2.52
CA ASP A 41 -14.36 -11.94 3.08
C ASP A 41 -14.12 -10.50 3.53
N ALA A 42 -12.86 -10.14 3.82
CA ALA A 42 -12.44 -8.75 4.08
C ALA A 42 -12.79 -7.78 2.93
N TYR A 43 -13.03 -8.29 1.73
CA TYR A 43 -13.46 -7.55 0.54
C TYR A 43 -14.61 -6.57 0.82
N TRP A 44 -15.67 -7.03 1.49
CA TRP A 44 -16.89 -6.22 1.67
C TRP A 44 -16.62 -4.98 2.51
N TRP A 45 -15.93 -5.18 3.64
CA TRP A 45 -15.55 -4.09 4.53
C TRP A 45 -14.53 -3.15 3.86
N LEU A 46 -13.56 -3.70 3.12
CA LEU A 46 -12.57 -2.89 2.43
C LEU A 46 -13.21 -2.03 1.34
N GLY A 47 -14.11 -2.60 0.53
CA GLY A 47 -14.82 -1.87 -0.52
C GLY A 47 -15.57 -0.65 0.02
N GLU A 48 -16.41 -0.85 1.04
CA GLU A 48 -17.15 0.23 1.70
C GLU A 48 -16.20 1.28 2.32
N THR A 49 -15.08 0.84 2.90
CA THR A 49 -14.09 1.73 3.51
C THR A 49 -13.36 2.57 2.48
N LEU A 50 -12.95 1.99 1.34
CA LEU A 50 -12.35 2.73 0.23
C LEU A 50 -13.36 3.71 -0.38
N GLY A 51 -14.61 3.29 -0.56
CA GLY A 51 -15.70 4.15 -1.04
C GLY A 51 -15.89 5.40 -0.17
N ARG A 52 -15.94 5.22 1.15
CA ARG A 52 -16.08 6.33 2.12
C ARG A 52 -14.84 7.23 2.22
N ARG A 53 -13.64 6.65 2.22
CA ARG A 53 -12.40 7.39 2.55
C ARG A 53 -11.68 7.95 1.34
N LEU A 54 -11.70 7.24 0.21
CA LEU A 54 -10.96 7.61 -1.00
C LEU A 54 -11.89 8.00 -2.15
N GLY A 55 -13.13 7.50 -2.12
CA GLY A 55 -14.19 7.78 -3.09
C GLY A 55 -14.68 6.51 -3.81
N GLN A 56 -15.89 6.57 -4.36
CA GLN A 56 -16.57 5.44 -5.01
C GLN A 56 -15.79 4.82 -6.18
N THR A 57 -14.89 5.57 -6.82
CA THR A 57 -14.02 5.02 -7.87
C THR A 57 -13.14 3.89 -7.33
N TYR A 58 -12.60 4.01 -6.11
CA TYR A 58 -11.73 3.00 -5.50
C TYR A 58 -12.51 1.75 -5.07
N GLU A 59 -13.74 1.92 -4.59
CA GLU A 59 -14.65 0.79 -4.32
C GLU A 59 -14.94 -0.01 -5.60
N ARG A 60 -15.31 0.69 -6.68
CA ARG A 60 -15.56 0.05 -7.98
C ARG A 60 -14.32 -0.63 -8.55
N ASP A 61 -13.15 -0.03 -8.39
CA ASP A 61 -11.90 -0.63 -8.84
C ASP A 61 -11.57 -1.91 -8.04
N LEU A 62 -11.88 -1.96 -6.74
CA LEU A 62 -11.75 -3.18 -5.94
C LEU A 62 -12.72 -4.27 -6.39
N ALA A 63 -13.97 -3.90 -6.69
CA ALA A 63 -14.95 -4.83 -7.25
C ALA A 63 -14.47 -5.45 -8.56
N ARG A 64 -13.91 -4.63 -9.46
CA ARG A 64 -13.33 -5.09 -10.73
C ARG A 64 -12.12 -6.02 -10.51
N THR A 65 -11.25 -5.69 -9.55
CA THR A 65 -10.14 -6.57 -9.16
C THR A 65 -10.66 -7.92 -8.69
N ARG A 66 -11.67 -7.96 -7.81
CA ARG A 66 -12.30 -9.21 -7.37
C ARG A 66 -12.87 -10.02 -8.54
N THR A 67 -13.58 -9.37 -9.47
CA THR A 67 -14.10 -10.06 -10.66
C THR A 67 -12.99 -10.67 -11.51
N ARG A 68 -11.90 -9.94 -11.77
CA ARG A 68 -10.77 -10.46 -12.57
C ARG A 68 -10.03 -11.59 -11.86
N LEU A 69 -9.82 -11.48 -10.55
CA LEU A 69 -9.15 -12.52 -9.76
C LEU A 69 -10.00 -13.78 -9.59
N ARG A 70 -11.33 -13.64 -9.60
CA ARG A 70 -12.29 -14.76 -9.57
C ARG A 70 -12.63 -15.32 -10.94
N GLY A 71 -12.11 -14.72 -12.03
CA GLY A 71 -12.56 -14.99 -13.39
C GLY A 71 -12.57 -16.47 -13.81
N ASP A 72 -13.60 -16.81 -14.58
CA ASP A 72 -14.02 -18.14 -15.05
C ASP A 72 -13.01 -18.92 -15.91
N ASP A 73 -11.87 -18.31 -16.29
CA ASP A 73 -10.86 -18.91 -17.18
C ASP A 73 -9.87 -19.85 -16.46
N ALA A 74 -9.95 -19.93 -15.14
CA ALA A 74 -9.27 -20.96 -14.40
C ALA A 74 -10.04 -22.28 -14.58
N GLY A 75 -9.55 -23.15 -15.47
CA GLY A 75 -10.07 -24.51 -15.60
C GLY A 75 -10.18 -25.17 -14.21
N PRO A 76 -11.16 -26.08 -14.01
CA PRO A 76 -11.43 -26.66 -12.69
C PRO A 76 -10.13 -27.20 -12.05
N GLY A 77 -9.78 -26.65 -10.88
CA GLY A 77 -8.58 -27.02 -10.12
C GLY A 77 -7.39 -26.06 -10.24
N GLN A 78 -7.47 -25.03 -11.09
CA GLN A 78 -6.41 -24.03 -11.20
C GLN A 78 -6.69 -22.86 -10.25
N GLY A 79 -5.80 -22.62 -9.27
CA GLY A 79 -5.88 -21.45 -8.41
C GLY A 79 -5.69 -20.15 -9.20
N VAL A 80 -5.87 -19.00 -8.53
CA VAL A 80 -5.60 -17.69 -9.14
C VAL A 80 -4.16 -17.64 -9.65
N ARG A 81 -3.98 -17.31 -10.92
CA ARG A 81 -2.65 -17.24 -11.52
C ARG A 81 -1.83 -16.10 -10.90
N GLU A 82 -0.57 -16.38 -10.62
CA GLU A 82 0.35 -15.43 -9.96
C GLU A 82 0.62 -14.16 -10.80
N ASP A 83 0.59 -14.29 -12.14
CA ASP A 83 0.72 -13.15 -13.05
C ASP A 83 -0.47 -12.18 -12.94
N VAL A 84 -1.68 -12.69 -12.76
CA VAL A 84 -2.88 -11.87 -12.53
C VAL A 84 -2.78 -11.17 -11.17
N LEU A 85 -2.36 -11.86 -10.11
CA LEU A 85 -2.14 -11.24 -8.79
C LEU A 85 -1.10 -10.10 -8.87
N SER A 86 0.01 -10.35 -9.58
CA SER A 86 1.08 -9.37 -9.76
C SER A 86 0.63 -8.16 -10.58
N ALA A 87 -0.15 -8.39 -11.64
CA ALA A 87 -0.70 -7.32 -12.48
C ALA A 87 -1.67 -6.43 -11.67
N GLU A 88 -2.57 -7.03 -10.89
CA GLU A 88 -3.48 -6.28 -10.03
C GLU A 88 -2.73 -5.50 -8.95
N ALA A 89 -1.70 -6.09 -8.33
CA ALA A 89 -0.88 -5.40 -7.35
C ALA A 89 -0.12 -4.21 -7.97
N GLY A 90 0.42 -4.37 -9.18
CA GLY A 90 1.04 -3.27 -9.93
C GLY A 90 0.07 -2.14 -10.22
N ALA A 91 -1.13 -2.46 -10.71
CA ALA A 91 -2.16 -1.46 -11.01
C ALA A 91 -2.65 -0.71 -9.76
N TRP A 92 -2.78 -1.40 -8.63
CA TRP A 92 -3.12 -0.77 -7.35
C TRP A 92 -2.01 0.11 -6.83
N ARG A 93 -0.75 -0.31 -6.93
CA ARG A 93 0.40 0.49 -6.51
C ARG A 93 0.42 1.82 -7.24
N ALA A 94 0.34 1.81 -8.57
CA ALA A 94 0.34 3.02 -9.38
C ALA A 94 -0.80 3.97 -8.97
N ARG A 95 -2.04 3.45 -8.87
CA ARG A 95 -3.20 4.24 -8.47
C ARG A 95 -3.07 4.88 -7.08
N ILE A 96 -2.47 4.18 -6.13
CA ILE A 96 -2.25 4.71 -4.77
C ILE A 96 -1.06 5.67 -4.75
N GLU A 97 -0.03 5.45 -5.56
CA GLU A 97 1.08 6.38 -5.71
C GLU A 97 0.64 7.72 -6.30
N ASP A 98 -0.20 7.69 -7.34
CA ASP A 98 -0.84 8.88 -7.92
C ASP A 98 -1.70 9.61 -6.87
N LEU A 99 -2.53 8.86 -6.14
CA LEU A 99 -3.35 9.38 -5.05
C LEU A 99 -2.51 10.09 -3.98
N LEU A 100 -1.39 9.49 -3.58
CA LEU A 100 -0.50 10.03 -2.54
C LEU A 100 0.39 11.17 -3.04
N THR A 101 0.54 11.29 -4.36
CA THR A 101 1.17 12.45 -5.01
C THR A 101 0.26 13.66 -4.93
N GLU A 102 -1.04 13.48 -5.21
CA GLU A 102 -2.04 14.54 -5.14
C GLU A 102 -2.46 14.88 -3.70
N ARG A 103 -2.59 13.86 -2.84
CA ARG A 103 -3.13 13.96 -1.48
C ARG A 103 -2.25 13.23 -0.45
N PRO A 104 -1.06 13.77 -0.15
CA PRO A 104 -0.10 13.12 0.75
C PRO A 104 -0.61 12.93 2.19
N GLU A 105 -1.60 13.70 2.63
CA GLU A 105 -2.27 13.58 3.92
C GLU A 105 -3.00 12.22 4.09
N LEU A 106 -3.33 11.53 2.99
CA LEU A 106 -3.99 10.23 3.03
C LEU A 106 -3.09 9.08 3.46
N VAL A 107 -1.78 9.29 3.63
CA VAL A 107 -0.88 8.22 4.11
C VAL A 107 -1.33 7.66 5.46
N ALA A 108 -1.70 8.53 6.41
CA ALA A 108 -2.19 8.08 7.71
C ALA A 108 -3.48 7.26 7.59
N VAL A 109 -4.36 7.68 6.67
CA VAL A 109 -5.60 6.98 6.37
C VAL A 109 -5.33 5.59 5.79
N LEU A 110 -4.44 5.49 4.80
CA LEU A 110 -4.11 4.20 4.18
C LEU A 110 -3.42 3.24 5.15
N ARG A 111 -2.57 3.74 6.05
CA ARG A 111 -1.96 2.91 7.11
C ARG A 111 -3.01 2.28 8.02
N GLN A 112 -4.02 3.05 8.44
CA GLN A 112 -5.13 2.52 9.25
C GLN A 112 -5.93 1.47 8.47
N VAL A 113 -6.19 1.72 7.18
CA VAL A 113 -6.89 0.75 6.32
C VAL A 113 -6.07 -0.53 6.16
N ILE A 114 -4.76 -0.44 5.91
CA ILE A 114 -3.85 -1.59 5.82
C ILE A 114 -3.91 -2.42 7.09
N GLU A 115 -3.77 -1.78 8.26
CA GLU A 115 -3.75 -2.46 9.56
C GLU A 115 -5.07 -3.19 9.85
N GLU A 116 -6.21 -2.52 9.68
CA GLU A 116 -7.51 -3.14 9.92
C GLU A 116 -7.82 -4.25 8.90
N THR A 117 -7.38 -4.08 7.64
CA THR A 117 -7.50 -5.14 6.64
C THR A 117 -6.63 -6.35 7.01
N GLY A 118 -5.40 -6.11 7.49
CA GLY A 118 -4.50 -7.17 7.98
C GLY A 118 -5.14 -7.98 9.11
N ARG A 119 -5.70 -7.30 10.12
CA ARG A 119 -6.45 -7.93 11.21
C ARG A 119 -7.60 -8.79 10.72
N ARG A 120 -8.34 -8.35 9.69
CA ARG A 120 -9.45 -9.13 9.07
C ARG A 120 -8.98 -10.34 8.30
N LEU A 121 -7.80 -10.27 7.70
CA LEU A 121 -7.17 -11.37 6.99
C LEU A 121 -6.43 -12.35 7.92
N GLY A 122 -6.43 -12.10 9.24
CA GLY A 122 -5.73 -12.92 10.22
C GLY A 122 -4.20 -12.79 10.15
N ARG A 123 -3.68 -11.61 9.79
CA ARG A 123 -2.26 -11.32 9.57
C ARG A 123 -1.72 -10.30 10.55
#